data_AF-A0A7S1RYP2-F1
#
_entry.id   AF-A0A7S1RYP2-F1
#
_cell.length_a   1.000
_cell.length_b   1.000
_cell.length_c   1.000
_cell.angle_alpha   90.00
_cell.angle_beta   90.00
_cell.angle_gamma   90.00
#
_symmetry.space_group_name_H-M   'P 1'
#
loop_
_entity.id
_entity.type
_entity.pdbx_description
1 polymer ?
#
loop_
_entity_poly.entity_id
_entity_poly.type
_entity_poly.pdbx_seq_one_letter_code
_entity_poly.pdbx_strand_id
1 'polypeptide(L)'
;GMSAKDALVMQSVRYYPLHAPPVMYVLAAVLAALAILTPAAGADVAETASIRLARLQTAPDEFETDGQVLLQTQAVTSSFQGGHLRLHEPSMAVQPEPEAKLLHVPEDWVLNIVVVIVLAVVVVFTAVGFYSGSEGWVIAMFVASYLILIPGLFSKDFSFNIAVNVDFKALGLPPSLKDLLKVFMPDFPSRIQITQPRGHYGPIHESTRSLVGFLQQSGSTRGAVLIAIFAFAMPGVKLILLIIGLSLRHSKRALCTGIAGWSIFFVQVISKWAAPDMFAMILLFHLLHGLDHPPLIESLQGYDVGFTFYSVFCVFSVISTLAVKAPAKERPSAAAPAPAVLRALGPHGVHGLALGLSAAWLVLFVAGLLTPCLAMDLDKQQLLSQFHMPAQVLKMLKPVTDRLSSMMSDEVSVWACSWETLHWFALTGRLNLLMSALMLIVLVLAVTVLDMLAILWAAHRLFWGSAKGKDGAGGNRALEFMHVLRHLSFMDVLVVGVITVGYVAEMYASQGILVTFRSGLWLLAASECCHWGAFLLVRSASGE
;
A
#
# COMPACT_ATOMS: atom_id res chain seq x y z
N GLY A 1 -10.64 -42.13 22.43
CA GLY A 1 -11.84 -42.29 21.60
C GLY A 1 -12.32 -40.93 21.11
N MET A 2 -11.69 -40.42 20.05
CA MET A 2 -12.26 -39.38 19.19
C MET A 2 -12.30 -39.97 17.78
N SER A 3 -13.46 -39.85 17.14
CA SER A 3 -13.78 -40.47 15.86
C SER A 3 -13.06 -39.74 14.73
N ALA A 4 -12.46 -40.49 13.80
CA ALA A 4 -11.78 -40.00 12.60
C ALA A 4 -12.67 -39.18 11.64
N LYS A 5 -13.97 -39.00 11.94
CA LYS A 5 -14.88 -38.16 11.16
C LYS A 5 -14.82 -36.66 11.52
N ASP A 6 -14.30 -36.30 12.69
CA ASP A 6 -14.23 -34.88 13.11
C ASP A 6 -12.97 -34.15 12.62
N ALA A 7 -12.00 -34.88 12.03
CA ALA A 7 -10.80 -34.32 11.44
C ALA A 7 -10.95 -33.92 9.96
N LEU A 8 -12.15 -34.11 9.36
CA LEU A 8 -12.37 -33.97 7.91
C LEU A 8 -13.18 -32.73 7.51
N VAL A 9 -13.40 -31.79 8.43
CA VAL A 9 -14.15 -30.53 8.17
C VAL A 9 -13.25 -29.28 8.19
N MET A 10 -11.95 -29.41 8.44
CA MET A 10 -10.96 -28.36 8.16
C MET A 10 -10.08 -28.79 6.99
N GLN A 11 -9.91 -27.89 6.01
CA GLN A 11 -9.10 -28.03 4.78
C GLN A 11 -9.81 -28.63 3.56
N SER A 12 -10.76 -27.88 3.02
CA SER A 12 -10.94 -27.82 1.56
C SER A 12 -10.24 -26.56 1.00
N VAL A 13 -8.92 -26.46 1.18
CA VAL A 13 -8.12 -25.55 0.35
C VAL A 13 -7.88 -26.30 -0.96
N ARG A 14 -8.56 -25.90 -2.03
CA ARG A 14 -8.30 -26.45 -3.37
C ARG A 14 -6.85 -26.13 -3.72
N TYR A 15 -6.01 -27.16 -3.77
CA TYR A 15 -4.68 -27.05 -4.37
C TYR A 15 -4.85 -26.83 -5.88
N TYR A 16 -4.60 -25.62 -6.34
CA TYR A 16 -4.39 -25.36 -7.75
C TYR A 16 -2.96 -25.82 -8.11
N PRO A 17 -2.76 -26.55 -9.23
CA PRO A 17 -1.42 -26.90 -9.67
C PRO A 17 -0.62 -25.62 -9.96
N LEU A 18 0.51 -25.44 -9.28
CA LEU A 18 1.46 -24.35 -9.49
C LEU A 18 2.15 -24.51 -10.85
N HIS A 19 1.52 -24.02 -11.92
CA HIS A 19 2.31 -23.44 -13.00
C HIS A 19 2.97 -22.17 -12.45
N ALA A 20 4.27 -21.95 -12.75
CA ALA A 20 4.96 -20.74 -12.33
C ALA A 20 4.11 -19.52 -12.75
N PRO A 21 3.53 -18.75 -11.79
CA PRO A 21 2.54 -17.77 -12.15
C PRO A 21 3.20 -16.68 -13.00
N PRO A 22 2.50 -16.07 -13.97
CA PRO A 22 2.96 -14.92 -14.75
C PRO A 22 3.61 -13.82 -13.88
N VAL A 23 3.19 -13.72 -12.62
CA VAL A 23 3.72 -12.80 -11.62
C VAL A 23 5.20 -13.03 -11.26
N MET A 24 5.72 -14.27 -11.33
CA MET A 24 7.15 -14.51 -11.11
C MET A 24 8.02 -13.85 -12.19
N TYR A 25 7.52 -13.76 -13.43
CA TYR A 25 8.18 -13.03 -14.51
C TYR A 25 8.11 -11.51 -14.29
N VAL A 26 7.01 -11.01 -13.75
CA VAL A 26 6.87 -9.59 -13.38
C VAL A 26 7.82 -9.23 -12.23
N LEU A 27 7.91 -10.05 -11.18
CA LEU A 27 8.84 -9.86 -10.07
C LEU A 27 10.29 -9.90 -10.55
N ALA A 28 10.64 -10.87 -11.41
CA ALA A 28 11.96 -10.93 -12.02
C ALA A 28 12.26 -9.69 -12.88
N ALA A 29 11.28 -9.17 -13.65
CA ALA A 29 11.42 -7.96 -14.44
C ALA A 29 11.57 -6.70 -13.57
N VAL A 30 10.83 -6.60 -12.46
CA VAL A 30 10.96 -5.50 -11.49
C VAL A 30 12.32 -5.54 -10.79
N LEU A 31 12.76 -6.72 -10.33
CA LEU A 31 14.08 -6.90 -9.73
C LEU A 31 15.21 -6.62 -10.74
N ALA A 32 15.04 -7.03 -11.99
CA ALA A 32 15.98 -6.71 -13.06
C ALA A 32 16.00 -5.20 -13.37
N ALA A 33 14.86 -4.54 -13.43
CA ALA A 33 14.77 -3.10 -13.63
C ALA A 33 15.40 -2.33 -12.46
N LEU A 34 15.15 -2.74 -11.22
CA LEU A 34 15.79 -2.17 -10.03
C LEU A 34 17.32 -2.38 -10.04
N ALA A 35 17.79 -3.55 -10.49
CA ALA A 35 19.22 -3.82 -10.64
C ALA A 35 19.87 -2.97 -11.75
N ILE A 36 19.17 -2.75 -12.87
CA ILE A 36 19.62 -1.86 -13.97
C ILE A 36 19.68 -0.40 -13.52
N LEU A 37 18.75 0.03 -12.66
CA LEU A 37 18.68 1.41 -12.16
C LEU A 37 19.73 1.72 -11.09
N THR A 38 20.41 0.73 -10.54
CA THR A 38 21.56 0.95 -9.63
C THR A 38 22.87 1.07 -10.41
N PRO A 39 23.47 2.28 -10.54
CA PRO A 39 24.70 2.49 -11.33
C PRO A 39 25.95 1.81 -10.74
N ALA A 40 25.83 1.09 -9.62
CA ALA A 40 26.91 0.37 -8.95
C ALA A 40 27.09 -1.08 -9.43
N ALA A 41 26.12 -1.66 -10.16
CA ALA A 41 26.23 -3.00 -10.72
C ALA A 41 26.68 -2.89 -12.19
N GLY A 42 27.98 -3.09 -12.42
CA GLY A 42 28.56 -3.15 -13.76
C GLY A 42 27.99 -4.29 -14.62
N ALA A 43 28.42 -4.31 -15.89
CA ALA A 43 27.96 -5.18 -16.98
C ALA A 43 27.82 -6.69 -16.64
N ASP A 44 28.54 -7.20 -15.63
CA ASP A 44 28.56 -8.61 -15.23
C ASP A 44 27.20 -9.15 -14.71
N VAL A 45 26.36 -8.30 -14.10
CA VAL A 45 25.07 -8.77 -13.55
C VAL A 45 24.03 -8.98 -14.65
N ALA A 46 24.05 -8.16 -15.70
CA ALA A 46 23.18 -8.29 -16.86
C ALA A 46 23.51 -9.55 -17.70
N GLU A 47 24.80 -9.89 -17.81
CA GLU A 47 25.27 -11.10 -18.49
C GLU A 47 24.88 -12.38 -17.71
N THR A 48 24.92 -12.33 -16.37
CA THR A 48 24.52 -13.47 -15.54
C THR A 48 23.00 -13.73 -15.58
N ALA A 49 22.19 -12.67 -15.69
CA ALA A 49 20.74 -12.77 -15.78
C ALA A 49 20.27 -13.31 -17.16
N SER A 50 20.91 -12.89 -18.26
CA SER A 50 20.59 -13.37 -19.61
C SER A 50 20.94 -14.85 -19.80
N ILE A 51 22.06 -15.32 -19.22
CA ILE A 51 22.47 -16.74 -19.25
C ILE A 51 21.49 -17.64 -18.48
N ARG A 52 20.91 -17.15 -17.37
CA ARG A 52 19.91 -17.90 -16.60
C ARG A 52 18.54 -17.98 -17.28
N LEU A 53 18.12 -16.91 -17.96
CA LEU A 53 16.88 -16.90 -18.75
C LEU A 53 16.95 -17.83 -19.98
N ALA A 54 18.10 -17.89 -20.66
CA ALA A 54 18.30 -18.79 -21.79
C ALA A 54 18.25 -20.29 -21.39
N ARG A 55 18.63 -20.62 -20.14
CA ARG A 55 18.55 -22.00 -19.61
C ARG A 55 17.14 -22.43 -19.21
N LEU A 56 16.24 -21.48 -18.94
CA LEU A 56 14.83 -21.79 -18.63
C LEU A 56 13.99 -22.03 -19.89
N GLN A 57 14.46 -21.63 -21.08
CA GLN A 57 13.77 -21.82 -22.36
C GLN A 57 14.10 -23.15 -23.07
N THR A 58 14.98 -23.99 -22.52
CA THR A 58 15.48 -25.20 -23.22
C THR A 58 15.15 -26.54 -22.54
N ALA A 59 14.20 -26.56 -21.59
CA ALA A 59 13.67 -27.82 -21.06
C ALA A 59 12.51 -28.32 -21.95
N PRO A 60 12.55 -29.55 -22.49
CA PRO A 60 11.50 -30.08 -23.37
C PRO A 60 10.27 -30.53 -22.56
N ASP A 61 9.10 -30.11 -23.04
CA ASP A 61 7.78 -30.57 -22.59
C ASP A 61 7.50 -32.00 -23.10
N GLU A 62 7.48 -32.97 -22.20
CA GLU A 62 6.70 -34.21 -22.36
C GLU A 62 5.61 -34.17 -21.29
N PHE A 63 4.35 -33.98 -21.67
CA PHE A 63 3.19 -34.63 -21.03
C PHE A 63 1.95 -34.40 -21.89
N GLU A 64 1.62 -35.44 -22.65
CA GLU A 64 0.37 -35.64 -23.37
C GLU A 64 -0.70 -36.10 -22.36
N THR A 65 -1.86 -35.43 -22.31
CA THR A 65 -3.06 -36.01 -21.67
C THR A 65 -4.32 -35.59 -22.40
N ASP A 66 -4.95 -36.60 -23.01
CA ASP A 66 -6.32 -36.62 -23.49
C ASP A 66 -7.33 -36.38 -22.37
N GLY A 67 -8.41 -35.66 -22.69
CA GLY A 67 -9.53 -35.46 -21.76
C GLY A 67 -10.70 -34.74 -22.41
N GLN A 68 -11.49 -35.46 -23.22
CA GLN A 68 -12.79 -35.01 -23.71
C GLN A 68 -13.77 -34.73 -22.55
N VAL A 69 -14.45 -33.59 -22.58
CA VAL A 69 -15.64 -33.33 -21.76
C VAL A 69 -16.82 -32.96 -22.66
N LEU A 70 -17.85 -33.81 -22.63
CA LEU A 70 -19.17 -33.61 -23.19
C LEU A 70 -19.85 -32.39 -22.56
N LEU A 71 -20.30 -31.44 -23.38
CA LEU A 71 -21.28 -30.42 -23.02
C LEU A 71 -22.68 -30.88 -23.47
N GLN A 72 -23.50 -31.32 -22.51
CA GLN A 72 -24.94 -31.46 -22.70
C GLN A 72 -25.62 -30.13 -22.36
N THR A 73 -26.16 -29.49 -23.39
CA THR A 73 -27.03 -28.31 -23.29
C THR A 73 -28.46 -28.77 -23.10
N GLN A 74 -29.06 -28.58 -21.91
CA GLN A 74 -30.50 -28.69 -21.74
C GLN A 74 -31.15 -27.32 -21.90
N ALA A 75 -31.95 -27.21 -22.96
CA ALA A 75 -32.91 -26.13 -23.17
C ALA A 75 -34.11 -26.32 -22.22
N VAL A 76 -34.48 -25.27 -21.49
CA VAL A 76 -35.77 -25.20 -20.80
C VAL A 76 -36.64 -24.20 -21.56
N THR A 77 -37.64 -24.77 -22.23
CA THR A 77 -38.82 -24.08 -22.73
C THR A 77 -39.79 -23.86 -21.56
N SER A 78 -40.38 -22.68 -21.46
CA SER A 78 -41.58 -22.48 -20.63
C SER A 78 -42.62 -21.69 -21.42
N SER A 79 -43.78 -22.32 -21.57
CA SER A 79 -45.01 -21.75 -22.14
C SER A 79 -46.13 -21.82 -21.10
N PHE A 80 -47.02 -20.82 -21.19
CA PHE A 80 -48.42 -20.76 -20.73
C PHE A 80 -48.81 -20.16 -19.35
N GLN A 81 -49.44 -18.97 -19.47
CA GLN A 81 -50.75 -18.49 -18.97
C GLN A 81 -51.22 -18.71 -17.52
N GLY A 82 -51.75 -17.62 -16.94
CA GLY A 82 -52.83 -17.66 -15.95
C GLY A 82 -52.83 -16.44 -15.02
N GLY A 83 -53.72 -15.47 -15.27
CA GLY A 83 -53.79 -14.22 -14.51
C GLY A 83 -54.41 -14.35 -13.12
N HIS A 84 -53.93 -13.52 -12.19
CA HIS A 84 -54.69 -12.94 -11.08
C HIS A 84 -53.96 -11.67 -10.62
N LEU A 85 -54.65 -10.52 -10.73
CA LEU A 85 -54.21 -9.24 -10.16
C LEU A 85 -54.28 -9.31 -8.63
N ARG A 86 -53.14 -9.58 -7.99
CA ARG A 86 -52.90 -9.22 -6.59
C ARG A 86 -52.01 -7.97 -6.61
N LEU A 87 -52.42 -6.94 -5.87
CA LEU A 87 -51.57 -5.83 -5.48
C LEU A 87 -50.43 -6.40 -4.62
N HIS A 88 -49.36 -6.81 -5.28
CA HIS A 88 -48.09 -7.16 -4.66
C HIS A 88 -47.44 -5.85 -4.21
N GLU A 89 -47.41 -5.60 -2.90
CA GLU A 89 -46.25 -4.90 -2.36
C GLU A 89 -45.02 -5.68 -2.82
N PRO A 90 -44.00 -5.03 -3.41
CA PRO A 90 -42.78 -5.71 -3.79
C PRO A 90 -42.07 -6.08 -2.50
N SER A 91 -42.41 -7.24 -1.95
CA SER A 91 -41.48 -8.03 -1.16
C SER A 91 -40.28 -8.25 -2.08
N MET A 92 -39.27 -7.38 -1.96
CA MET A 92 -37.94 -7.61 -2.50
C MET A 92 -37.38 -8.82 -1.76
N ALA A 93 -37.82 -10.01 -2.17
CA ALA A 93 -37.10 -11.23 -1.91
C ALA A 93 -35.77 -11.06 -2.65
N VAL A 94 -34.80 -10.49 -1.94
CA VAL A 94 -33.42 -10.43 -2.36
C VAL A 94 -33.00 -11.88 -2.57
N GLN A 95 -33.02 -12.33 -3.82
CA GLN A 95 -32.43 -13.62 -4.14
C GLN A 95 -30.97 -13.53 -3.70
N PRO A 96 -30.44 -14.54 -2.99
CA PRO A 96 -29.04 -14.57 -2.63
C PRO A 96 -28.25 -14.60 -3.95
N GLU A 97 -27.80 -13.43 -4.40
CA GLU A 97 -26.83 -13.39 -5.49
C GLU A 97 -25.62 -14.18 -5.02
N PRO A 98 -25.07 -15.06 -5.88
CA PRO A 98 -23.91 -15.86 -5.52
C PRO A 98 -22.80 -14.93 -5.01
N GLU A 99 -22.21 -15.27 -3.86
CA GLU A 99 -21.25 -14.44 -3.13
C GLU A 99 -20.09 -13.91 -4.00
N ALA A 100 -19.74 -14.64 -5.06
CA ALA A 100 -18.75 -14.24 -6.05
C ALA A 100 -19.12 -13.00 -6.90
N LYS A 101 -20.41 -12.62 -6.98
CA LYS A 101 -20.86 -11.39 -7.65
C LYS A 101 -20.82 -10.15 -6.76
N LEU A 102 -20.89 -10.34 -5.44
CA LEU A 102 -20.93 -9.22 -4.47
C LEU A 102 -19.62 -8.42 -4.48
N LEU A 103 -18.50 -9.06 -4.77
CA LEU A 103 -17.25 -8.38 -5.14
C LEU A 103 -16.90 -8.79 -6.57
N HIS A 104 -17.56 -8.17 -7.55
CA HIS A 104 -17.05 -8.18 -8.93
C HIS A 104 -15.70 -7.46 -8.98
N VAL A 105 -14.64 -8.16 -8.57
CA VAL A 105 -13.26 -7.82 -8.91
C VAL A 105 -13.17 -8.08 -10.42
N PRO A 106 -12.79 -7.09 -11.24
CA PRO A 106 -12.54 -7.31 -12.67
C PRO A 106 -11.62 -8.52 -12.84
N GLU A 107 -11.89 -9.37 -13.83
CA GLU A 107 -11.10 -10.58 -14.03
C GLU A 107 -9.59 -10.26 -14.04
N ASP A 108 -8.82 -10.95 -13.20
CA ASP A 108 -7.40 -10.65 -12.88
C ASP A 108 -6.52 -10.44 -14.13
N TRP A 109 -6.91 -11.00 -15.28
CA TRP A 109 -6.20 -10.84 -16.54
C TRP A 109 -6.25 -9.42 -17.11
N VAL A 110 -7.35 -8.67 -16.95
CA VAL A 110 -7.45 -7.28 -17.44
C VAL A 110 -6.42 -6.42 -16.72
N LEU A 111 -6.33 -6.60 -15.40
CA LEU A 111 -5.37 -5.90 -14.56
C LEU A 111 -3.93 -6.24 -14.97
N ASN A 112 -3.64 -7.54 -15.15
CA ASN A 112 -2.32 -7.99 -15.57
C ASN A 112 -1.93 -7.42 -16.95
N ILE A 113 -2.84 -7.41 -17.93
CA ILE A 113 -2.57 -6.83 -19.26
C ILE A 113 -2.27 -5.34 -19.14
N VAL A 114 -3.10 -4.61 -18.40
CA VAL A 114 -2.94 -3.17 -18.20
C VAL A 114 -1.59 -2.85 -17.56
N VAL A 115 -1.19 -3.59 -16.52
CA VAL A 115 0.12 -3.42 -15.88
C VAL A 115 1.25 -3.77 -16.83
N VAL A 116 1.14 -4.85 -17.60
CA VAL A 116 2.14 -5.23 -18.60
C VAL A 116 2.29 -4.13 -19.66
N ILE A 117 1.19 -3.56 -20.16
CA ILE A 117 1.22 -2.45 -21.11
C ILE A 117 1.91 -1.23 -20.48
N VAL A 118 1.53 -0.88 -19.26
CA VAL A 118 2.12 0.23 -18.52
C VAL A 118 3.62 0.04 -18.31
N LEU A 119 4.03 -1.13 -17.83
CA LEU A 119 5.44 -1.46 -17.64
C LEU A 119 6.19 -1.44 -18.97
N ALA A 120 5.61 -2.01 -20.03
CA ALA A 120 6.20 -1.98 -21.36
C ALA A 120 6.39 -0.54 -21.86
N VAL A 121 5.37 0.31 -21.69
CA VAL A 121 5.43 1.74 -22.02
C VAL A 121 6.56 2.42 -21.23
N VAL A 122 6.60 2.24 -19.91
CA VAL A 122 7.64 2.83 -19.07
C VAL A 122 9.04 2.34 -19.48
N VAL A 123 9.22 1.04 -19.69
CA VAL A 123 10.49 0.45 -20.12
C VAL A 123 10.91 1.00 -21.48
N VAL A 124 10.00 1.04 -22.47
CA VAL A 124 10.29 1.58 -23.81
C VAL A 124 10.67 3.05 -23.72
N PHE A 125 9.93 3.88 -23.00
CA PHE A 125 10.26 5.31 -22.86
C PHE A 125 11.58 5.54 -22.09
N THR A 126 11.85 4.73 -21.07
CA THR A 126 13.11 4.78 -20.32
C THR A 126 14.28 4.40 -21.23
N ALA A 127 14.15 3.30 -21.97
CA ALA A 127 15.17 2.84 -22.91
C ALA A 127 15.41 3.87 -24.01
N VAL A 128 14.35 4.37 -24.66
CA VAL A 128 14.45 5.37 -25.74
C VAL A 128 15.19 6.61 -25.28
N GLY A 129 14.82 7.20 -24.15
CA GLY A 129 15.50 8.43 -23.77
C GLY A 129 16.86 8.20 -23.11
N PHE A 130 17.14 7.03 -22.52
CA PHE A 130 18.50 6.61 -22.18
C PHE A 130 19.40 6.60 -23.44
N TYR A 131 18.95 5.98 -24.53
CA TYR A 131 19.67 5.97 -25.80
C TYR A 131 19.77 7.35 -26.46
N SER A 132 18.78 8.21 -26.28
CA SER A 132 18.78 9.55 -26.89
C SER A 132 19.79 10.52 -26.26
N GLY A 133 20.36 10.20 -25.10
CA GLY A 133 21.20 11.11 -24.30
C GLY A 133 20.49 12.41 -23.87
N SER A 134 19.17 12.51 -24.12
CA SER A 134 18.37 13.70 -23.87
C SER A 134 17.63 13.58 -22.55
N GLU A 135 17.31 14.71 -21.94
CA GLU A 135 16.44 14.78 -20.76
C GLU A 135 14.99 14.35 -21.05
N GLY A 136 14.69 14.00 -22.31
CA GLY A 136 13.38 13.60 -22.80
C GLY A 136 12.83 12.32 -22.17
N TRP A 137 13.66 11.34 -21.77
CA TRP A 137 13.12 10.16 -21.06
C TRP A 137 12.51 10.54 -19.71
N VAL A 138 13.07 11.52 -19.01
CA VAL A 138 12.57 11.90 -17.68
C VAL A 138 11.18 12.52 -17.80
N ILE A 139 11.01 13.38 -18.81
CA ILE A 139 9.70 13.93 -19.17
C ILE A 139 8.75 12.82 -19.58
N ALA A 140 9.20 11.87 -20.40
CA ALA A 140 8.36 10.77 -20.87
C ALA A 140 7.92 9.82 -19.74
N MET A 141 8.84 9.40 -18.87
CA MET A 141 8.52 8.61 -17.67
C MET A 141 7.53 9.36 -16.77
N PHE A 142 7.73 10.66 -16.61
CA PHE A 142 6.86 11.49 -15.79
C PHE A 142 5.46 11.59 -16.41
N VAL A 143 5.34 11.90 -17.70
CA VAL A 143 4.05 11.92 -18.42
C VAL A 143 3.36 10.55 -18.34
N ALA A 144 4.10 9.47 -18.57
CA ALA A 144 3.57 8.11 -18.44
C ALA A 144 3.01 7.85 -17.04
N SER A 145 3.73 8.27 -15.98
CA SER A 145 3.23 8.12 -14.60
C SER A 145 1.90 8.85 -14.36
N TYR A 146 1.70 10.04 -14.93
CA TYR A 146 0.44 10.78 -14.78
C TYR A 146 -0.69 10.22 -15.65
N LEU A 147 -0.37 9.68 -16.83
CA LEU A 147 -1.32 8.95 -17.66
C LEU A 147 -1.86 7.70 -16.94
N ILE A 148 -1.10 7.13 -16.01
CA ILE A 148 -1.51 6.02 -15.14
C ILE A 148 -2.29 6.53 -13.92
N LEU A 149 -1.87 7.64 -13.32
CA LEU A 149 -2.55 8.23 -12.16
C LEU A 149 -4.00 8.61 -12.46
N ILE A 150 -4.27 9.24 -13.61
CA ILE A 150 -5.61 9.71 -13.98
C ILE A 150 -6.65 8.59 -13.92
N PRO A 151 -6.52 7.46 -14.65
CA PRO A 151 -7.48 6.36 -14.54
C PRO A 151 -7.49 5.74 -13.15
N GLY A 152 -6.35 5.72 -12.43
CA GLY A 152 -6.29 5.30 -11.03
C GLY A 152 -7.27 6.07 -10.14
N LEU A 153 -7.25 7.41 -10.21
CA LEU A 153 -8.11 8.29 -9.40
C LEU A 153 -9.63 8.09 -9.59
N PHE A 154 -10.04 7.57 -10.76
CA PHE A 154 -11.45 7.31 -11.08
C PHE A 154 -11.83 5.83 -10.96
N SER A 155 -10.84 4.95 -10.83
CA SER A 155 -11.07 3.53 -10.64
C SER A 155 -11.31 3.22 -9.17
N LYS A 156 -11.96 2.09 -8.89
CA LYS A 156 -12.04 1.58 -7.51
C LYS A 156 -10.62 1.27 -7.05
N ASP A 157 -10.27 1.70 -5.84
CA ASP A 157 -8.97 1.41 -5.25
C ASP A 157 -9.09 0.27 -4.25
N PHE A 158 -10.12 0.37 -3.40
CA PHE A 158 -10.34 -0.52 -2.30
C PHE A 158 -11.83 -0.86 -2.18
N SER A 159 -12.11 -2.14 -2.05
CA SER A 159 -13.45 -2.66 -1.87
C SER A 159 -13.52 -3.57 -0.66
N PHE A 160 -14.54 -3.42 0.17
CA PHE A 160 -14.76 -4.33 1.29
C PHE A 160 -16.23 -4.46 1.67
N ASN A 161 -16.57 -5.58 2.28
CA ASN A 161 -17.90 -5.92 2.77
C ASN A 161 -17.75 -6.70 4.06
N ILE A 162 -18.38 -6.22 5.13
CA ILE A 162 -18.37 -6.88 6.43
C ILE A 162 -19.78 -7.38 6.70
N ALA A 163 -19.90 -8.67 6.99
CA ALA A 163 -21.15 -9.29 7.38
C ALA A 163 -20.95 -10.13 8.64
N VAL A 164 -21.94 -10.10 9.52
CA VAL A 164 -22.04 -10.99 10.68
C VAL A 164 -23.10 -12.05 10.37
N ASN A 165 -22.68 -13.29 10.37
CA ASN A 165 -23.57 -14.43 10.25
C ASN A 165 -24.07 -14.82 11.64
N VAL A 166 -25.39 -14.81 11.82
CA VAL A 166 -26.00 -15.28 13.06
C VAL A 166 -26.20 -16.79 12.97
N ASP A 167 -25.09 -17.51 13.10
CA ASP A 167 -25.15 -18.95 13.35
C ASP A 167 -25.29 -19.21 14.85
N PHE A 168 -26.53 -19.45 15.28
CA PHE A 168 -26.87 -19.80 16.66
C PHE A 168 -26.03 -20.96 17.21
N LYS A 169 -25.66 -21.94 16.36
CA LYS A 169 -24.86 -23.08 16.77
C LYS A 169 -23.43 -22.66 17.06
N ALA A 170 -22.81 -21.87 16.18
CA ALA A 170 -21.45 -21.33 16.38
C ALA A 170 -21.37 -20.38 17.58
N LEU A 171 -22.45 -19.66 17.86
CA LEU A 171 -22.59 -18.80 19.03
C LEU A 171 -22.81 -19.57 20.35
N GLY A 172 -23.04 -20.89 20.30
CA GLY A 172 -23.34 -21.70 21.49
C GLY A 172 -24.72 -21.40 22.08
N LEU A 173 -25.62 -20.83 21.30
CA LEU A 173 -26.99 -20.54 21.71
C LEU A 173 -27.88 -21.77 21.53
N PRO A 174 -28.85 -22.00 22.43
CA PRO A 174 -29.77 -23.11 22.30
C PRO A 174 -30.63 -22.93 21.03
N PRO A 175 -30.92 -24.01 20.26
CA PRO A 175 -31.76 -23.95 19.06
C PRO A 175 -33.13 -23.30 19.31
N SER A 176 -33.68 -23.48 20.51
CA SER A 176 -34.95 -22.86 20.92
C SER A 176 -34.92 -21.33 20.87
N LEU A 177 -33.76 -20.69 21.04
CA LEU A 177 -33.64 -19.24 20.93
C LEU A 177 -33.80 -18.77 19.48
N LYS A 178 -33.35 -19.57 18.51
CA LYS A 178 -33.56 -19.29 17.08
C LYS A 178 -35.05 -19.34 16.75
N ASP A 179 -35.75 -20.35 17.24
CA ASP A 179 -37.19 -20.49 17.02
C ASP A 179 -37.95 -19.35 17.70
N LEU A 180 -37.55 -18.99 18.93
CA LEU A 180 -38.11 -17.85 19.65
C LEU A 180 -37.88 -16.52 18.90
N LEU A 181 -36.68 -16.27 18.39
CA LEU A 181 -36.39 -15.07 17.60
C LEU A 181 -37.17 -15.04 16.28
N LYS A 182 -37.38 -16.19 15.63
CA LYS A 182 -38.25 -16.28 14.45
C LYS A 182 -39.73 -16.00 14.77
N VAL A 183 -40.20 -16.35 15.97
CA VAL A 183 -41.56 -16.02 16.41
C VAL A 183 -41.72 -14.51 16.63
N PHE A 184 -40.73 -13.88 17.27
CA PHE A 184 -40.76 -12.43 17.52
C PHE A 184 -40.38 -11.59 16.30
N MET A 185 -39.55 -12.12 15.41
CA MET A 185 -39.01 -11.47 14.21
C MET A 185 -38.94 -12.51 13.07
N PRO A 186 -40.05 -12.73 12.34
CA PRO A 186 -40.11 -13.72 11.26
C PRO A 186 -39.04 -13.51 10.19
N ASP A 187 -38.69 -12.25 9.94
CA ASP A 187 -37.73 -11.83 8.92
C ASP A 187 -36.32 -11.62 9.49
N PHE A 188 -35.99 -12.22 10.64
CA PHE A 188 -34.64 -12.08 11.22
C PHE A 188 -33.58 -12.63 10.24
N PRO A 189 -32.69 -11.78 9.71
CA PRO A 189 -31.74 -12.20 8.70
C PRO A 189 -30.71 -13.15 9.30
N SER A 190 -30.38 -14.22 8.58
CA SER A 190 -29.29 -15.14 8.94
C SER A 190 -27.91 -14.49 8.78
N ARG A 191 -27.83 -13.47 7.93
CA ARG A 191 -26.63 -12.69 7.63
C ARG A 191 -26.94 -11.21 7.73
N ILE A 192 -26.28 -10.54 8.64
CA ILE A 192 -26.42 -9.10 8.87
C ILE A 192 -25.23 -8.42 8.20
N GLN A 193 -25.48 -7.66 7.14
CA GLN A 193 -24.45 -6.81 6.56
C GLN A 193 -24.26 -5.57 7.43
N ILE A 194 -23.02 -5.31 7.84
CA ILE A 194 -22.64 -4.13 8.62
C ILE A 194 -22.38 -2.95 7.69
N THR A 195 -21.74 -3.20 6.56
CA THR A 195 -21.38 -2.14 5.62
C THR A 195 -22.60 -1.59 4.91
N GLN A 196 -22.80 -0.28 5.05
CA GLN A 196 -23.97 0.44 4.54
C GLN A 196 -23.56 1.70 3.76
N PRO A 197 -22.97 1.57 2.55
CA PRO A 197 -22.69 2.73 1.72
C PRO A 197 -23.97 3.52 1.45
N ARG A 198 -24.00 4.79 1.90
CA ARG A 198 -25.13 5.73 1.70
C ARG A 198 -26.48 5.20 2.20
N GLY A 199 -26.45 4.41 3.29
CA GLY A 199 -27.66 3.87 3.91
C GLY A 199 -28.25 2.64 3.21
N HIS A 200 -27.57 2.08 2.20
CA HIS A 200 -27.94 0.81 1.59
C HIS A 200 -26.95 -0.28 1.97
N TYR A 201 -27.46 -1.44 2.40
CA TYR A 201 -26.63 -2.61 2.70
C TYR A 201 -25.88 -3.09 1.46
N GLY A 202 -24.56 -3.24 1.58
CA GLY A 202 -23.75 -3.75 0.50
C GLY A 202 -22.25 -3.52 0.66
N PRO A 203 -21.47 -3.99 -0.31
CA PRO A 203 -20.03 -3.73 -0.37
C PRO A 203 -19.75 -2.23 -0.56
N ILE A 204 -18.77 -1.72 0.17
CA ILE A 204 -18.22 -0.39 -0.03
C ILE A 204 -17.21 -0.48 -1.18
N HIS A 205 -17.48 0.25 -2.26
CA HIS A 205 -16.62 0.34 -3.44
C HIS A 205 -16.21 1.80 -3.63
N GLU A 206 -15.02 2.15 -3.18
CA GLU A 206 -14.58 3.55 -3.25
C GLU A 206 -13.40 3.72 -4.21
N SER A 207 -13.57 4.65 -5.14
CA SER A 207 -12.47 5.32 -5.82
C SER A 207 -11.95 6.44 -4.94
N THR A 208 -10.69 6.86 -5.10
CA THR A 208 -10.13 8.00 -4.36
C THR A 208 -10.99 9.26 -4.52
N ARG A 209 -11.55 9.50 -5.72
CA ARG A 209 -12.50 10.60 -5.94
C ARG A 209 -13.79 10.45 -5.14
N SER A 210 -14.44 9.29 -5.19
CA SER A 210 -15.71 9.06 -4.49
C SER A 210 -15.52 9.05 -2.99
N LEU A 211 -14.37 8.56 -2.52
CA LEU A 211 -13.95 8.57 -1.11
C LEU A 211 -13.89 9.98 -0.54
N VAL A 212 -13.31 10.96 -1.25
CA VAL A 212 -13.27 12.36 -0.79
C VAL A 212 -14.69 12.91 -0.62
N GLY A 213 -15.58 12.66 -1.59
CA GLY A 213 -16.97 13.08 -1.51
C GLY A 213 -17.72 12.40 -0.36
N PHE A 214 -17.47 11.11 -0.15
CA PHE A 214 -18.07 10.32 0.93
C PHE A 214 -17.58 10.77 2.31
N LEU A 215 -16.28 11.05 2.47
CA LEU A 215 -15.70 11.62 3.69
C LEU A 215 -16.34 12.96 4.05
N GLN A 216 -16.55 13.81 3.06
CA GLN A 216 -17.22 15.10 3.25
C GLN A 216 -18.70 14.92 3.66
N GLN A 217 -19.42 14.00 3.02
CA GLN A 217 -20.82 13.69 3.37
C GLN A 217 -20.96 13.07 4.76
N SER A 218 -19.96 12.30 5.19
CA SER A 218 -19.94 11.64 6.50
C SER A 218 -19.45 12.55 7.64
N GLY A 219 -19.13 13.82 7.35
CA GLY A 219 -18.65 14.80 8.33
C GLY A 219 -17.15 14.76 8.63
N SER A 220 -16.39 13.78 8.10
CA SER A 220 -14.93 13.71 8.24
C SER A 220 -14.23 14.69 7.27
N THR A 221 -14.37 15.98 7.57
CA THR A 221 -13.77 17.06 6.77
C THR A 221 -12.24 16.96 6.74
N ARG A 222 -11.64 16.55 7.87
CA ARG A 222 -10.18 16.41 8.00
C ARG A 222 -9.65 15.29 7.11
N GLY A 223 -10.30 14.12 7.13
CA GLY A 223 -9.97 13.01 6.24
C GLY A 223 -10.12 13.40 4.77
N ALA A 224 -11.23 14.06 4.41
CA ALA A 224 -11.48 14.53 3.05
C ALA A 224 -10.38 15.46 2.54
N VAL A 225 -9.97 16.44 3.36
CA VAL A 225 -8.90 17.39 3.02
C VAL A 225 -7.55 16.68 2.87
N LEU A 226 -7.20 15.77 3.79
CA LEU A 226 -5.94 15.03 3.72
C LEU A 226 -5.85 14.19 2.45
N ILE A 227 -6.88 13.40 2.14
CA ILE A 227 -6.92 12.60 0.91
C ILE A 227 -6.91 13.53 -0.31
N ALA A 228 -7.65 14.63 -0.32
CA ALA A 228 -7.64 15.56 -1.44
C ALA A 228 -6.24 16.17 -1.69
N ILE A 229 -5.51 16.48 -0.61
CA ILE A 229 -4.14 16.99 -0.70
C ILE A 229 -3.22 15.93 -1.32
N PHE A 230 -3.18 14.71 -0.76
CA PHE A 230 -2.26 13.68 -1.23
C PHE A 230 -2.63 13.17 -2.63
N ALA A 231 -3.92 12.99 -2.90
CA ALA A 231 -4.42 12.42 -4.15
C ALA A 231 -4.35 13.38 -5.34
N PHE A 232 -4.68 14.66 -5.13
CA PHE A 232 -4.83 15.63 -6.23
C PHE A 232 -3.84 16.79 -6.13
N ALA A 233 -3.75 17.45 -4.98
CA ALA A 233 -2.95 18.66 -4.85
C ALA A 233 -1.45 18.37 -4.99
N MET A 234 -0.94 17.33 -4.33
CA MET A 234 0.47 16.97 -4.34
C MET A 234 0.96 16.58 -5.75
N PRO A 235 0.29 15.67 -6.48
CA PRO A 235 0.61 15.44 -7.89
C PRO A 235 0.48 16.70 -8.76
N GLY A 236 -0.54 17.53 -8.55
CA GLY A 236 -0.73 18.77 -9.32
C GLY A 236 0.40 19.77 -9.12
N VAL A 237 0.75 20.07 -7.87
CA VAL A 237 1.86 20.96 -7.50
C VAL A 237 3.18 20.43 -8.05
N LYS A 238 3.41 19.12 -7.95
CA LYS A 238 4.60 18.47 -8.50
C LYS A 238 4.73 18.67 -10.01
N LEU A 239 3.66 18.48 -10.76
CA LEU A 239 3.63 18.69 -12.22
C LEU A 239 3.95 20.15 -12.57
N ILE A 240 3.33 21.11 -11.89
CA ILE A 240 3.55 22.54 -12.12
C ILE A 240 5.02 22.91 -11.84
N LEU A 241 5.56 22.49 -10.69
CA LEU A 241 6.94 22.79 -10.31
C LEU A 241 7.94 22.13 -11.24
N LEU A 242 7.68 20.91 -11.71
CA LEU A 242 8.56 20.25 -12.66
C LEU A 242 8.58 20.98 -14.01
N ILE A 243 7.42 21.41 -14.52
CA ILE A 243 7.33 22.22 -15.74
C ILE A 243 8.16 23.50 -15.58
N ILE A 244 7.97 24.23 -14.48
CA ILE A 244 8.75 25.44 -14.17
C ILE A 244 10.24 25.13 -14.12
N GLY A 245 10.60 24.07 -13.40
CA GLY A 245 11.98 23.62 -13.21
C GLY A 245 12.68 23.33 -14.54
N LEU A 246 12.03 22.57 -15.42
CA LEU A 246 12.58 22.18 -16.71
C LEU A 246 12.60 23.35 -17.71
N SER A 247 11.55 24.19 -17.76
CA SER A 247 11.50 25.34 -18.66
C SER A 247 12.54 26.41 -18.33
N LEU A 248 12.87 26.59 -17.04
CA LEU A 248 13.82 27.62 -16.60
C LEU A 248 15.27 27.11 -16.46
N ARG A 249 15.50 25.79 -16.54
CA ARG A 249 16.80 25.14 -16.29
C ARG A 249 17.94 25.67 -17.17
N HIS A 250 17.65 25.98 -18.43
CA HIS A 250 18.64 26.44 -19.42
C HIS A 250 18.65 27.98 -19.57
N SER A 251 18.01 28.70 -18.66
CA SER A 251 17.96 30.17 -18.73
C SER A 251 19.32 30.79 -18.41
N LYS A 252 19.74 31.78 -19.21
CA LYS A 252 20.98 32.54 -18.98
C LYS A 252 20.93 33.40 -17.70
N ARG A 253 19.75 33.63 -17.12
CA ARG A 253 19.59 34.47 -15.93
C ARG A 253 19.81 33.63 -14.67
N ALA A 254 20.71 34.07 -13.80
CA ALA A 254 21.00 33.41 -12.51
C ALA A 254 19.73 33.23 -11.65
N LEU A 255 18.84 34.24 -11.61
CA LEU A 255 17.55 34.14 -10.91
C LEU A 255 16.69 32.97 -11.43
N CYS A 256 16.57 32.82 -12.74
CA CYS A 256 15.77 31.75 -13.35
C CYS A 256 16.37 30.37 -13.06
N THR A 257 17.70 30.24 -13.13
CA THR A 257 18.41 28.99 -12.76
C THR A 257 18.23 28.67 -11.27
N GLY A 258 18.23 29.69 -10.42
CA GLY A 258 17.93 29.55 -8.99
C GLY A 258 16.51 29.04 -8.75
N ILE A 259 15.51 29.63 -9.41
CA ILE A 259 14.11 29.17 -9.34
C ILE A 259 14.01 27.74 -9.85
N ALA A 260 14.66 27.41 -10.99
CA ALA A 260 14.65 26.06 -11.53
C ALA A 260 15.20 25.03 -10.53
N GLY A 261 16.33 25.35 -9.88
CA GLY A 261 16.91 24.49 -8.85
C GLY A 261 16.02 24.30 -7.63
N TRP A 262 15.36 25.37 -7.16
CA TRP A 262 14.39 25.27 -6.07
C TRP A 262 13.17 24.44 -6.44
N SER A 263 12.62 24.63 -7.64
CA SER A 263 11.48 23.86 -8.11
C SER A 263 11.81 22.36 -8.23
N ILE A 264 12.96 22.01 -8.81
CA ILE A 264 13.41 20.61 -8.92
C ILE A 264 13.66 20.01 -7.54
N PHE A 265 14.34 20.74 -6.65
CA PHE A 265 14.58 20.31 -5.28
C PHE A 265 13.26 20.03 -4.55
N PHE A 266 12.29 20.95 -4.65
CA PHE A 266 11.00 20.77 -4.00
C PHE A 266 10.24 19.57 -4.58
N VAL A 267 10.23 19.41 -5.91
CA VAL A 267 9.67 18.23 -6.58
C VAL A 267 10.26 16.93 -6.06
N GLN A 268 11.57 16.88 -5.83
CA GLN A 268 12.22 15.72 -5.24
C GLN A 268 11.72 15.46 -3.82
N VAL A 269 11.68 16.49 -2.97
CA VAL A 269 11.18 16.38 -1.59
C VAL A 269 9.73 15.88 -1.54
N ILE A 270 8.84 16.42 -2.37
CA ILE A 270 7.41 16.08 -2.35
C ILE A 270 7.06 14.81 -3.14
N SER A 271 8.03 14.24 -3.87
CA SER A 271 7.75 13.19 -4.87
C SER A 271 7.08 11.93 -4.31
N LYS A 272 7.43 11.55 -3.08
CA LYS A 272 6.90 10.38 -2.36
C LYS A 272 5.63 10.64 -1.56
N TRP A 273 5.30 11.92 -1.34
CA TRP A 273 4.17 12.35 -0.51
C TRP A 273 2.81 12.19 -1.19
N ALA A 274 2.77 11.68 -2.42
CA ALA A 274 1.53 11.20 -3.01
C ALA A 274 1.12 9.81 -2.46
N ALA A 275 2.02 9.04 -1.82
CA ALA A 275 1.74 7.67 -1.38
C ALA A 275 1.18 7.44 0.06
N PRO A 276 0.93 8.43 0.95
CA PRO A 276 0.37 8.15 2.27
C PRO A 276 -0.97 7.39 2.22
N ASP A 277 -1.83 7.71 1.25
CA ASP A 277 -3.13 7.07 1.04
C ASP A 277 -2.99 5.58 0.69
N MET A 278 -1.97 5.19 -0.07
CA MET A 278 -1.69 3.79 -0.37
C MET A 278 -1.33 3.02 0.89
N PHE A 279 -0.49 3.58 1.77
CA PHE A 279 -0.19 2.94 3.06
C PHE A 279 -1.40 2.87 3.97
N ALA A 280 -2.26 3.90 3.95
CA ALA A 280 -3.54 3.88 4.67
C ALA A 280 -4.41 2.70 4.22
N MET A 281 -4.55 2.48 2.90
CA MET A 281 -5.29 1.35 2.34
C MET A 281 -4.64 0.01 2.66
N ILE A 282 -3.31 -0.07 2.67
CA ILE A 282 -2.60 -1.31 2.99
C ILE A 282 -2.89 -1.75 4.43
N LEU A 283 -2.78 -0.83 5.38
CA LEU A 283 -3.04 -1.11 6.80
C LEU A 283 -4.52 -1.41 7.04
N LEU A 284 -5.43 -0.68 6.38
CA LEU A 284 -6.87 -0.92 6.48
C LEU A 284 -7.26 -2.29 5.92
N PHE A 285 -6.66 -2.72 4.81
CA PHE A 285 -6.89 -4.06 4.25
C PHE A 285 -6.54 -5.15 5.26
N HIS A 286 -5.40 -5.02 5.95
CA HIS A 286 -4.97 -6.00 6.93
C HIS A 286 -5.90 -6.01 8.16
N LEU A 287 -6.25 -4.84 8.70
CA LEU A 287 -7.21 -4.73 9.80
C LEU A 287 -8.56 -5.37 9.46
N LEU A 288 -9.09 -5.11 8.26
CA LEU A 288 -10.33 -5.73 7.80
C LEU A 288 -10.18 -7.23 7.59
N HIS A 289 -9.03 -7.70 7.15
CA HIS A 289 -8.76 -9.14 7.07
C HIS A 289 -8.71 -9.82 8.44
N GLY A 290 -8.14 -9.16 9.45
CA GLY A 290 -8.13 -9.68 10.81
C GLY A 290 -9.52 -9.88 11.41
N LEU A 291 -10.55 -9.19 10.90
CA LEU A 291 -11.95 -9.42 11.29
C LEU A 291 -12.55 -10.70 10.72
N ASP A 292 -11.94 -11.34 9.72
CA ASP A 292 -12.50 -12.52 9.06
C ASP A 292 -12.40 -13.75 9.97
N HIS A 293 -13.54 -14.13 10.56
CA HIS A 293 -13.65 -15.22 11.51
C HIS A 293 -14.85 -16.10 11.16
N PRO A 294 -14.77 -16.88 10.07
CA PRO A 294 -15.84 -17.79 9.70
C PRO A 294 -16.07 -18.87 10.78
N PRO A 295 -17.32 -19.27 11.01
CA PRO A 295 -18.51 -18.90 10.25
C PRO A 295 -19.20 -17.61 10.75
N LEU A 296 -18.69 -16.93 11.78
CA LEU A 296 -19.42 -15.88 12.51
C LEU A 296 -19.30 -14.50 11.86
N ILE A 297 -18.10 -14.13 11.43
CA ILE A 297 -17.83 -12.84 10.80
C ILE A 297 -17.19 -13.15 9.46
N GLU A 298 -17.79 -12.62 8.41
CA GLU A 298 -17.23 -12.62 7.06
C GLU A 298 -16.75 -11.22 6.77
N SER A 299 -15.44 -11.06 6.57
CA SER A 299 -14.90 -9.86 5.96
C SER A 299 -14.33 -10.20 4.60
N LEU A 300 -14.94 -9.63 3.57
CA LEU A 300 -14.46 -9.75 2.21
C LEU A 300 -13.86 -8.43 1.79
N GLN A 301 -12.57 -8.43 1.45
CA GLN A 301 -11.85 -7.23 1.02
C GLN A 301 -10.94 -7.53 -0.16
N GLY A 302 -10.71 -6.50 -0.96
CA GLY A 302 -9.89 -6.58 -2.16
C GLY A 302 -9.31 -5.22 -2.53
N TYR A 303 -8.07 -5.24 -3.00
CA TYR A 303 -7.53 -4.13 -3.78
C TYR A 303 -8.01 -4.25 -5.22
N ASP A 304 -8.48 -3.14 -5.78
CA ASP A 304 -8.93 -3.05 -7.16
C ASP A 304 -7.84 -2.46 -8.07
N VAL A 305 -8.18 -2.24 -9.35
CA VAL A 305 -7.26 -1.71 -10.38
C VAL A 305 -6.70 -0.32 -10.06
N GLY A 306 -7.47 0.51 -9.34
CA GLY A 306 -7.03 1.85 -8.94
C GLY A 306 -5.82 1.79 -8.01
N PHE A 307 -5.80 0.86 -7.05
CA PHE A 307 -4.67 0.66 -6.14
C PHE A 307 -3.38 0.33 -6.89
N THR A 308 -3.46 -0.51 -7.92
CA THR A 308 -2.30 -0.88 -8.76
C THR A 308 -1.76 0.33 -9.50
N PHE A 309 -2.64 1.08 -10.18
CA PHE A 309 -2.26 2.28 -10.92
C PHE A 309 -1.62 3.32 -10.01
N TYR A 310 -2.22 3.53 -8.84
CA TYR A 310 -1.74 4.51 -7.89
C TYR A 310 -0.39 4.09 -7.29
N SER A 311 -0.23 2.82 -6.91
CA SER A 311 1.04 2.27 -6.42
C SER A 311 2.15 2.38 -7.46
N VAL A 312 1.88 2.00 -8.71
CA VAL A 312 2.81 2.13 -9.84
C VAL A 312 3.20 3.60 -10.04
N PHE A 313 2.22 4.52 -10.05
CA PHE A 313 2.49 5.95 -10.08
C PHE A 313 3.43 6.36 -8.95
N CYS A 314 3.14 6.05 -7.69
CA CYS A 314 3.97 6.43 -6.54
C CYS A 314 5.43 6.01 -6.72
N VAL A 315 5.67 4.76 -7.12
CA VAL A 315 7.04 4.23 -7.30
C VAL A 315 7.77 4.94 -8.44
N PHE A 316 7.18 4.96 -9.65
CA PHE A 316 7.84 5.55 -10.82
C PHE A 316 7.96 7.08 -10.71
N SER A 317 7.02 7.73 -10.04
CA SER A 317 7.03 9.17 -9.78
C SER A 317 8.19 9.55 -8.85
N VAL A 318 8.59 8.70 -7.90
CA VAL A 318 9.80 8.92 -7.07
C VAL A 318 11.06 8.64 -7.87
N ILE A 319 11.13 7.50 -8.55
CA ILE A 319 12.31 7.10 -9.34
C ILE A 319 12.62 8.15 -10.42
N SER A 320 11.61 8.63 -11.16
CA SER A 320 11.80 9.64 -12.20
C SER A 320 12.36 10.96 -11.67
N THR A 321 12.02 11.35 -10.44
CA THR A 321 12.56 12.59 -9.85
C THR A 321 14.03 12.51 -9.45
N LEU A 322 14.57 11.30 -9.22
CA LEU A 322 16.02 11.10 -9.01
C LEU A 322 16.82 11.42 -10.28
N ALA A 323 16.22 11.21 -11.44
CA ALA A 323 16.85 11.48 -12.71
C ALA A 323 16.98 12.98 -13.03
N VAL A 324 16.10 13.81 -12.45
CA VAL A 324 16.11 15.26 -12.66
C VAL A 324 17.18 15.88 -11.78
N LYS A 325 18.38 16.11 -12.32
CA LYS A 325 19.43 16.81 -11.59
C LYS A 325 19.08 18.30 -11.47
N ALA A 326 19.13 18.82 -10.25
CA ALA A 326 19.08 20.27 -10.04
C ALA A 326 20.25 20.93 -10.78
N PRO A 327 20.08 22.16 -11.30
CA PRO A 327 21.19 22.91 -11.91
C PRO A 327 22.33 23.01 -10.92
N ALA A 328 23.55 22.70 -11.37
CA ALA A 328 24.73 22.82 -10.51
C ALA A 328 24.84 24.26 -10.01
N LYS A 329 24.78 24.46 -8.69
CA LYS A 329 25.17 25.74 -8.11
C LYS A 329 26.65 25.92 -8.43
N GLU A 330 27.03 27.06 -8.99
CA GLU A 330 28.42 27.43 -9.14
C GLU A 330 29.08 27.28 -7.77
N ARG A 331 30.02 26.32 -7.66
CA ARG A 331 30.71 26.09 -6.40
C ARG A 331 31.48 27.37 -6.09
N PRO A 332 31.29 27.99 -4.91
CA PRO A 332 32.09 29.14 -4.52
C PRO A 332 33.56 28.74 -4.59
N SER A 333 34.34 29.55 -5.30
CA SER A 333 35.75 29.29 -5.63
C SER A 333 36.59 28.93 -4.39
N ALA A 334 37.26 27.77 -4.46
CA ALA A 334 38.42 27.21 -3.73
C ALA A 334 38.72 27.51 -2.24
N ALA A 335 37.95 28.31 -1.50
CA ALA A 335 38.28 28.68 -0.12
C ALA A 335 37.06 28.79 0.82
N ALA A 336 35.98 28.06 0.54
CA ALA A 336 34.86 28.03 1.48
C ALA A 336 35.33 27.47 2.83
N PRO A 337 35.04 28.14 3.96
CA PRO A 337 35.41 27.64 5.27
C PRO A 337 34.76 26.27 5.52
N ALA A 338 35.44 25.40 6.28
CA ALA A 338 34.90 24.10 6.65
C ALA A 338 33.48 24.25 7.24
N PRO A 339 32.56 23.30 6.97
CA PRO A 339 31.18 23.40 7.43
C PRO A 339 31.12 23.61 8.95
N ALA A 340 30.15 24.43 9.41
CA ALA A 340 30.06 24.83 10.81
C ALA A 340 29.98 23.62 11.77
N VAL A 341 29.24 22.58 11.37
CA VAL A 341 29.12 21.32 12.12
C VAL A 341 30.47 20.62 12.26
N LEU A 342 31.24 20.53 11.17
CA LEU A 342 32.55 19.90 11.18
C LEU A 342 33.56 20.72 12.02
N ARG A 343 33.47 22.06 12.00
CA ARG A 343 34.28 22.93 12.87
C ARG A 343 33.93 22.79 14.34
N ALA A 344 32.65 22.63 14.66
CA ALA A 344 32.17 22.55 16.05
C ALA A 344 32.42 21.18 16.70
N LEU A 345 32.15 20.09 15.98
CA LEU A 345 32.20 18.73 16.54
C LEU A 345 33.47 17.95 16.16
N GLY A 346 34.17 18.39 15.11
CA GLY A 346 35.22 17.62 14.47
C GLY A 346 34.70 16.34 13.79
N PRO A 347 35.55 15.66 13.01
CA PRO A 347 35.17 14.40 12.33
C PRO A 347 34.80 13.28 13.31
N HIS A 348 35.48 13.22 14.47
CA HIS A 348 35.22 12.24 15.52
C HIS A 348 33.86 12.47 16.17
N GLY A 349 33.51 13.72 16.48
CA GLY A 349 32.22 14.06 17.07
C GLY A 349 31.05 13.79 16.12
N VAL A 350 31.20 14.11 14.84
CA VAL A 350 30.20 13.79 13.80
C VAL A 350 29.98 12.27 13.72
N HIS A 351 31.06 11.48 13.66
CA HIS A 351 30.94 10.02 13.59
C HIS A 351 30.32 9.42 14.85
N GLY A 352 30.77 9.84 16.05
CA GLY A 352 30.23 9.38 17.32
C GLY A 352 28.76 9.71 17.49
N LEU A 353 28.34 10.94 17.13
CA LEU A 353 26.94 11.36 17.20
C LEU A 353 26.09 10.63 16.15
N ALA A 354 26.59 10.40 14.94
CA ALA A 354 25.91 9.60 13.93
C ALA A 354 25.68 8.16 14.44
N LEU A 355 26.71 7.52 15.04
CA LEU A 355 26.56 6.19 15.65
C LEU A 355 25.52 6.18 16.78
N GLY A 356 25.52 7.19 17.65
CA GLY A 356 24.54 7.32 18.73
C GLY A 356 23.11 7.47 18.20
N LEU A 357 22.91 8.33 17.20
CA LEU A 357 21.61 8.52 16.55
C LEU A 357 21.14 7.26 15.81
N SER A 358 22.03 6.54 15.14
CA SER A 358 21.71 5.27 14.48
C SER A 358 21.36 4.16 15.47
N ALA A 359 22.03 4.09 16.62
CA ALA A 359 21.69 3.13 17.68
C ALA A 359 20.31 3.44 18.29
N ALA A 360 20.03 4.71 18.58
CA ALA A 360 18.73 5.16 19.07
C ALA A 360 17.63 4.88 18.03
N TRP A 361 17.89 5.19 16.76
CA TRP A 361 17.00 4.87 15.64
C TRP A 361 16.70 3.38 15.59
N LEU A 362 17.71 2.50 15.65
CA LEU A 362 17.51 1.05 15.53
C LEU A 362 16.58 0.52 16.63
N VAL A 363 16.79 0.96 17.87
CA VAL A 363 15.93 0.57 19.00
C VAL A 363 14.49 1.04 18.77
N LEU A 364 14.30 2.32 18.43
CA LEU A 364 12.97 2.89 18.20
C LEU A 364 12.28 2.28 16.97
N PHE A 365 13.04 2.01 15.90
CA PHE A 365 12.58 1.43 14.65
C PHE A 365 12.09 0.01 14.89
N VAL A 366 12.91 -0.85 15.50
CA VAL A 366 12.51 -2.23 15.83
C VAL A 366 11.32 -2.26 16.79
N ALA A 367 11.35 -1.44 17.84
CA ALA A 367 10.23 -1.36 18.78
C ALA A 367 8.94 -0.87 18.08
N GLY A 368 9.03 0.16 17.23
CA GLY A 368 7.89 0.69 16.49
C GLY A 368 7.33 -0.27 15.43
N LEU A 369 8.18 -1.09 14.80
CA LEU A 369 7.73 -2.10 13.83
C LEU A 369 6.96 -3.24 14.47
N LEU A 370 7.40 -3.68 15.66
CA LEU A 370 6.81 -4.80 16.39
C LEU A 370 5.60 -4.39 17.23
N THR A 371 5.53 -3.13 17.66
CA THR A 371 4.41 -2.61 18.44
C THR A 371 3.26 -2.24 17.50
N PRO A 372 2.00 -2.57 17.82
CA PRO A 372 0.86 -2.12 17.03
C PRO A 372 0.85 -0.61 16.84
N CYS A 373 0.57 -0.15 15.61
CA CYS A 373 0.46 1.26 15.26
C CYS A 373 -0.99 1.72 15.06
N LEU A 374 -1.89 0.78 14.73
CA LEU A 374 -3.33 1.00 14.63
C LEU A 374 -4.08 -0.17 15.28
N ALA A 375 -5.27 0.12 15.75
CA ALA A 375 -6.25 -0.89 16.13
C ALA A 375 -7.60 -0.51 15.55
N MET A 376 -8.40 -1.53 15.24
CA MET A 376 -9.77 -1.39 14.80
C MET A 376 -10.66 -2.13 15.79
N ASP A 377 -11.60 -1.40 16.38
CA ASP A 377 -12.56 -1.89 17.35
C ASP A 377 -13.98 -1.63 16.82
N LEU A 378 -14.94 -2.50 17.16
CA LEU A 378 -16.35 -2.19 16.94
C LEU A 378 -17.00 -1.57 18.17
N ASP A 379 -17.68 -0.44 17.96
CA ASP A 379 -18.55 0.17 18.94
C ASP A 379 -19.80 -0.71 19.14
N LYS A 380 -19.78 -1.44 20.26
CA LYS A 380 -20.88 -2.28 20.72
C LYS A 380 -22.22 -1.53 20.74
N GLN A 381 -22.23 -0.28 21.20
CA GLN A 381 -23.47 0.47 21.38
C GLN A 381 -24.07 0.85 20.03
N GLN A 382 -23.22 1.27 19.08
CA GLN A 382 -23.67 1.59 17.74
C GLN A 382 -24.15 0.36 16.99
N LEU A 383 -23.39 -0.74 17.03
CA LEU A 383 -23.80 -2.00 16.41
C LEU A 383 -25.17 -2.44 16.95
N LEU A 384 -25.36 -2.35 18.27
CA LEU A 384 -26.65 -2.67 18.91
C LEU A 384 -27.78 -1.73 18.52
N SER A 385 -27.50 -0.44 18.34
CA SER A 385 -28.49 0.55 17.94
C SER A 385 -29.01 0.33 16.51
N GLN A 386 -28.17 -0.18 15.61
CA GLN A 386 -28.54 -0.46 14.22
C GLN A 386 -29.57 -1.60 14.10
N PHE A 387 -29.59 -2.52 15.07
CA PHE A 387 -30.50 -3.66 15.04
C PHE A 387 -31.97 -3.33 15.38
N HIS A 388 -32.28 -2.12 15.87
CA HIS A 388 -33.63 -1.73 16.28
C HIS A 388 -34.34 -2.77 17.18
N MET A 389 -33.57 -3.52 17.97
CA MET A 389 -34.12 -4.62 18.77
C MET A 389 -34.72 -4.12 20.08
N PRO A 390 -35.83 -4.72 20.57
CA PRO A 390 -36.35 -4.44 21.91
C PRO A 390 -35.27 -4.63 22.98
N ALA A 391 -35.26 -3.77 24.01
CA ALA A 391 -34.24 -3.77 25.07
C ALA A 391 -34.08 -5.12 25.79
N GLN A 392 -35.14 -5.94 25.82
CA GLN A 392 -35.12 -7.28 26.39
C GLN A 392 -34.29 -8.26 25.54
N VAL A 393 -34.42 -8.20 24.22
CA VAL A 393 -33.63 -9.03 23.29
C VAL A 393 -32.16 -8.61 23.33
N LEU A 394 -31.89 -7.30 23.40
CA LEU A 394 -30.53 -6.78 23.58
C LEU A 394 -29.86 -7.32 24.85
N LYS A 395 -30.59 -7.39 25.98
CA LYS A 395 -30.08 -7.99 27.21
C LYS A 395 -29.77 -9.48 27.06
N MET A 396 -30.59 -10.22 26.31
CA MET A 396 -30.36 -11.65 26.03
C MET A 396 -29.16 -11.86 25.08
N LEU A 397 -28.94 -10.96 24.13
CA LEU A 397 -27.83 -11.02 23.19
C LEU A 397 -26.52 -10.47 23.75
N LYS A 398 -26.52 -9.88 24.96
CA LYS A 398 -25.31 -9.30 25.57
C LYS A 398 -24.09 -10.25 25.54
N PRO A 399 -24.19 -11.54 25.93
CA PRO A 399 -23.04 -12.45 25.88
C PRO A 399 -22.52 -12.67 24.46
N VAL A 400 -23.43 -12.71 23.47
CA VAL A 400 -23.07 -12.82 22.05
C VAL A 400 -22.37 -11.56 21.57
N THR A 401 -22.86 -10.39 21.95
CA THR A 401 -22.25 -9.11 21.55
C THR A 401 -20.91 -8.88 22.22
N ASP A 402 -20.72 -9.35 23.45
CA ASP A 402 -19.43 -9.30 24.14
C ASP A 402 -18.41 -10.21 23.45
N ARG A 403 -18.82 -11.42 23.04
CA ARG A 403 -17.98 -12.34 22.27
C ARG A 403 -17.66 -11.81 20.87
N LEU A 404 -18.66 -11.33 20.13
CA LEU A 404 -18.48 -10.73 18.81
C LEU A 404 -17.52 -9.55 18.90
N SER A 405 -17.69 -8.65 19.85
CA SER A 405 -16.80 -7.51 20.01
C SER A 405 -15.36 -7.91 20.32
N SER A 406 -15.11 -8.97 21.10
CA SER A 406 -13.75 -9.47 21.31
C SER A 406 -13.14 -10.13 20.07
N MET A 407 -13.98 -10.61 19.15
CA MET A 407 -13.57 -11.11 17.84
C MET A 407 -13.45 -9.99 16.79
N MET A 408 -13.93 -8.78 17.11
CA MET A 408 -13.97 -7.65 16.20
C MET A 408 -13.09 -6.49 16.68
N SER A 409 -12.13 -6.82 17.55
CA SER A 409 -11.00 -5.97 17.91
C SER A 409 -9.75 -6.58 17.30
N ASP A 410 -9.13 -5.87 16.37
CA ASP A 410 -7.86 -6.29 15.77
C ASP A 410 -6.82 -5.17 15.84
N GLU A 411 -5.56 -5.56 15.95
CA GLU A 411 -4.44 -4.63 16.07
C GLU A 411 -3.38 -4.95 15.03
N VAL A 412 -2.91 -3.91 14.32
CA VAL A 412 -1.91 -4.07 13.27
C VAL A 412 -0.60 -3.42 13.68
N SER A 413 0.48 -4.19 13.59
CA SER A 413 1.85 -3.67 13.54
C SER A 413 2.35 -3.67 12.10
N VAL A 414 3.30 -2.77 11.78
CA VAL A 414 3.87 -2.69 10.42
C VAL A 414 4.56 -4.01 10.05
N TRP A 415 5.21 -4.67 11.01
CA TRP A 415 5.86 -5.96 10.80
C TRP A 415 4.85 -7.06 10.47
N ALA A 416 3.79 -7.21 11.28
CA ALA A 416 2.75 -8.22 11.04
C ALA A 416 2.07 -7.99 9.67
N CYS A 417 1.71 -6.75 9.37
CA CYS A 417 1.11 -6.37 8.09
C CYS A 417 2.01 -6.75 6.90
N SER A 418 3.31 -6.49 7.00
CA SER A 418 4.28 -6.80 5.95
C SER A 418 4.36 -8.30 5.67
N TRP A 419 4.47 -9.10 6.73
CA TRP A 419 4.61 -10.55 6.61
C TRP A 419 3.33 -11.20 6.08
N GLU A 420 2.17 -10.80 6.61
CA GLU A 420 0.89 -11.34 6.18
C GLU A 420 0.56 -10.98 4.74
N THR A 421 0.84 -9.74 4.31
CA THR A 421 0.66 -9.35 2.90
C THR A 421 1.50 -10.23 1.97
N LEU A 422 2.76 -10.50 2.32
CA LEU A 422 3.62 -11.39 1.54
C LEU A 422 3.13 -12.83 1.56
N HIS A 423 2.66 -13.31 2.72
CA HIS A 423 2.10 -14.64 2.86
C HIS A 423 0.85 -14.83 1.99
N TRP A 424 -0.09 -13.89 2.03
CA TRP A 424 -1.29 -13.90 1.19
C TRP A 424 -0.96 -13.79 -0.29
N PHE A 425 0.06 -13.02 -0.66
CA PHE A 425 0.56 -13.00 -2.02
C PHE A 425 1.05 -14.39 -2.45
N ALA A 426 1.85 -15.06 -1.62
CA ALA A 426 2.35 -16.40 -1.92
C ALA A 426 1.23 -17.44 -2.09
N LEU A 427 0.12 -17.29 -1.36
CA LEU A 427 -1.03 -18.18 -1.46
C LEU A 427 -1.95 -17.89 -2.66
N THR A 428 -2.19 -16.62 -2.96
CA THR A 428 -3.21 -16.21 -3.95
C THR A 428 -2.65 -15.80 -5.30
N GLY A 429 -1.36 -15.45 -5.37
CA GLY A 429 -0.72 -14.94 -6.59
C GLY A 429 -1.25 -13.59 -7.07
N ARG A 430 -2.03 -12.85 -6.27
CA ARG A 430 -2.65 -11.58 -6.69
C ARG A 430 -1.62 -10.44 -6.76
N LEU A 431 -1.54 -9.79 -7.91
CA LEU A 431 -0.58 -8.71 -8.16
C LEU A 431 -0.69 -7.54 -7.17
N ASN A 432 -1.89 -7.19 -6.72
CA ASN A 432 -2.07 -6.08 -5.78
C ASN A 432 -1.46 -6.35 -4.41
N LEU A 433 -1.49 -7.61 -3.94
CA LEU A 433 -0.79 -7.99 -2.72
C LEU A 433 0.72 -7.92 -2.91
N LEU A 434 1.24 -8.27 -4.09
CA LEU A 434 2.66 -8.08 -4.40
C LEU A 434 3.06 -6.60 -4.38
N MET A 435 2.24 -5.72 -4.96
CA MET A 435 2.50 -4.26 -4.95
C MET A 435 2.48 -3.70 -3.53
N SER A 436 1.51 -4.12 -2.71
CA SER A 436 1.45 -3.77 -1.29
C SER A 436 2.70 -4.24 -0.53
N ALA A 437 3.12 -5.50 -0.73
CA ALA A 437 4.32 -6.05 -0.13
C ALA A 437 5.59 -5.33 -0.60
N LEU A 438 5.67 -4.95 -1.89
CA LEU A 438 6.79 -4.17 -2.43
C LEU A 438 6.89 -2.81 -1.73
N MET A 439 5.77 -2.10 -1.58
CA MET A 439 5.75 -0.79 -0.93
C MET A 439 6.15 -0.88 0.55
N LEU A 440 5.61 -1.84 1.30
CA LEU A 440 5.96 -2.03 2.71
C LEU A 440 7.37 -2.60 2.89
N ILE A 441 7.65 -3.79 2.37
CA ILE A 441 8.90 -4.51 2.67
C ILE A 441 10.10 -3.82 2.02
N VAL A 442 9.99 -3.42 0.75
CA VAL A 442 11.13 -2.86 0.03
C VAL A 442 11.28 -1.38 0.34
N LEU A 443 10.27 -0.55 0.05
CA LEU A 443 10.41 0.91 0.11
C LEU A 443 10.37 1.48 1.53
N VAL A 444 9.61 0.86 2.45
CA VAL A 444 9.60 1.26 3.87
C VAL A 444 10.70 0.53 4.63
N LEU A 445 10.74 -0.81 4.65
CA LEU A 445 11.65 -1.50 5.57
C LEU A 445 13.09 -1.56 5.05
N ALA A 446 13.30 -2.20 3.89
CA ALA A 446 14.64 -2.48 3.40
C ALA A 446 15.41 -1.21 3.02
N VAL A 447 14.78 -0.28 2.29
CA VAL A 447 15.43 0.96 1.86
C VAL A 447 15.75 1.87 3.05
N THR A 448 14.91 1.97 4.08
CA THR A 448 15.23 2.76 5.28
C THR A 448 16.41 2.18 6.05
N VAL A 449 16.51 0.85 6.16
CA VAL A 449 17.69 0.19 6.76
C VAL A 449 18.95 0.48 5.95
N LEU A 450 18.88 0.33 4.62
CA LEU A 450 19.99 0.63 3.72
C LEU A 450 20.41 2.11 3.78
N ASP A 451 19.46 3.03 3.87
CA ASP A 451 19.71 4.47 4.01
C ASP A 451 20.50 4.75 5.29
N MET A 452 20.08 4.19 6.43
CA MET A 452 20.81 4.36 7.68
C MET A 452 22.23 3.76 7.61
N LEU A 453 22.41 2.63 6.95
CA LEU A 453 23.74 2.06 6.71
C LEU A 453 24.60 2.97 5.81
N ALA A 454 24.00 3.61 4.80
CA ALA A 454 24.69 4.56 3.94
C ALA A 454 25.10 5.84 4.68
N ILE A 455 24.24 6.37 5.58
CA ILE A 455 24.54 7.49 6.47
C ILE A 455 25.75 7.16 7.35
N LEU A 456 25.78 5.97 7.98
CA LEU A 456 26.90 5.52 8.80
C LEU A 456 28.19 5.35 7.98
N TRP A 457 28.07 4.81 6.77
CA TRP A 457 29.21 4.67 5.87
C TRP A 457 29.79 6.02 5.46
N ALA A 458 28.93 7.00 5.13
CA ALA A 458 29.34 8.37 4.82
C ALA A 458 30.00 9.05 6.04
N ALA A 459 29.42 8.92 7.24
CA ALA A 459 30.01 9.43 8.48
C ALA A 459 31.40 8.83 8.75
N HIS A 460 31.55 7.52 8.57
CA HIS A 460 32.82 6.82 8.75
C HIS A 460 33.88 7.28 7.73
N ARG A 461 33.47 7.53 6.47
CA ARG A 461 34.36 8.08 5.43
C ARG A 461 34.82 9.49 5.78
N LEU A 462 33.96 10.34 6.31
CA LEU A 462 34.33 11.68 6.78
C LEU A 462 35.37 11.61 7.91
N PHE A 463 35.18 10.67 8.84
CA PHE A 463 36.12 10.41 9.93
C PHE A 463 37.52 9.99 9.43
N TRP A 464 37.59 8.99 8.55
CA TRP A 464 38.87 8.49 8.03
C TRP A 464 39.52 9.40 6.98
N GLY A 465 38.72 10.13 6.20
CA GLY A 465 39.19 11.05 5.16
C GLY A 465 39.98 12.21 5.76
N SER A 466 39.49 12.76 6.89
CA SER A 466 40.17 13.85 7.60
C SER A 466 41.56 13.45 8.12
N ALA A 467 41.74 12.20 8.54
CA ALA A 467 43.02 11.70 9.05
C ALA A 467 44.12 11.60 7.98
N LYS A 468 43.75 11.44 6.70
CA LYS A 468 44.71 11.20 5.60
C LYS A 468 45.08 12.45 4.80
N GLY A 469 44.51 13.61 5.09
CA GLY A 469 44.75 14.85 4.34
C GLY A 469 44.49 14.73 2.82
N LYS A 470 43.76 13.70 2.39
CA LYS A 470 43.41 13.47 0.98
C LYS A 470 42.07 14.12 0.70
N ASP A 471 42.13 15.40 0.42
CA ASP A 471 41.00 16.17 -0.06
C ASP A 471 40.55 15.61 -1.43
N GLY A 472 39.26 15.30 -1.57
CA GLY A 472 38.57 15.79 -2.77
C GLY A 472 37.78 14.82 -3.64
N ALA A 473 38.07 13.52 -3.72
CA ALA A 473 37.42 12.68 -4.76
C ALA A 473 36.53 11.54 -4.25
N GLY A 474 36.90 10.88 -3.15
CA GLY A 474 36.23 9.65 -2.70
C GLY A 474 34.93 9.86 -1.90
N GLY A 475 34.74 11.05 -1.31
CA GLY A 475 33.60 11.33 -0.43
C GLY A 475 32.25 11.43 -1.14
N ASN A 476 32.25 11.87 -2.41
CA ASN A 476 31.00 12.20 -3.11
C ASN A 476 30.11 10.98 -3.35
N ARG A 477 30.67 9.80 -3.64
CA ARG A 477 29.85 8.61 -3.96
C ARG A 477 29.01 8.12 -2.77
N ALA A 478 29.55 8.19 -1.56
CA ALA A 478 28.81 7.76 -0.37
C ALA A 478 27.64 8.71 -0.07
N LEU A 479 27.85 10.02 -0.25
CA LEU A 479 26.82 11.04 -0.09
C LEU A 479 25.76 10.94 -1.19
N GLU A 480 26.15 10.77 -2.46
CA GLU A 480 25.23 10.54 -3.57
C GLU A 480 24.34 9.31 -3.32
N PHE A 481 24.94 8.20 -2.88
CA PHE A 481 24.21 6.97 -2.56
C PHE A 481 23.24 7.17 -1.39
N MET A 482 23.68 7.85 -0.33
CA MET A 482 22.84 8.24 0.80
C MET A 482 21.64 9.10 0.35
N HIS A 483 21.85 10.11 -0.51
CA HIS A 483 20.76 10.94 -1.02
C HIS A 483 19.74 10.14 -1.84
N VAL A 484 20.20 9.21 -2.67
CA VAL A 484 19.31 8.33 -3.46
C VAL A 484 18.47 7.45 -2.53
N LEU A 485 19.09 6.78 -1.55
CA LEU A 485 18.35 5.92 -0.62
C LEU A 485 17.38 6.71 0.25
N ARG A 486 17.78 7.88 0.73
CA ARG A 486 16.93 8.79 1.50
C ARG A 486 15.67 9.19 0.76
N HIS A 487 15.83 9.48 -0.53
CA HIS A 487 14.74 9.84 -1.41
C HIS A 487 13.79 8.66 -1.69
N LEU A 488 14.32 7.42 -1.76
CA LEU A 488 13.55 6.19 -1.96
C LEU A 488 12.92 5.64 -0.67
N SER A 489 13.37 6.05 0.51
CA SER A 489 12.87 5.60 1.81
C SER A 489 11.47 6.18 2.10
N PHE A 490 10.47 5.32 2.29
CA PHE A 490 9.06 5.70 2.47
C PHE A 490 8.59 5.67 3.94
N MET A 491 9.49 5.53 4.91
CA MET A 491 9.13 5.46 6.32
C MET A 491 8.33 6.67 6.84
N ASP A 492 8.74 7.88 6.49
CA ASP A 492 8.00 9.11 6.80
C ASP A 492 6.59 9.13 6.16
N VAL A 493 6.50 8.69 4.91
CA VAL A 493 5.24 8.57 4.17
C VAL A 493 4.31 7.54 4.81
N LEU A 494 4.84 6.41 5.31
CA LEU A 494 4.08 5.42 6.05
C LEU A 494 3.52 6.00 7.36
N VAL A 495 4.33 6.72 8.15
CA VAL A 495 3.87 7.37 9.39
C VAL A 495 2.69 8.32 9.10
N VAL A 496 2.78 9.09 8.02
CA VAL A 496 1.70 9.98 7.56
C VAL A 496 0.51 9.18 7.04
N GLY A 497 0.73 8.04 6.39
CA GLY A 497 -0.32 7.11 5.96
C GLY A 497 -1.10 6.52 7.13
N VAL A 498 -0.41 6.13 8.21
CA VAL A 498 -1.04 5.70 9.47
C VAL A 498 -1.93 6.82 10.03
N ILE A 499 -1.43 8.05 10.10
CA ILE A 499 -2.22 9.20 10.56
C ILE A 499 -3.43 9.43 9.64
N THR A 500 -3.23 9.30 8.33
CA THR A 500 -4.27 9.50 7.31
C THR A 500 -5.39 8.47 7.48
N VAL A 501 -5.09 7.19 7.65
CA VAL A 501 -6.14 6.17 7.85
C VAL A 501 -6.95 6.42 9.12
N GLY A 502 -6.33 6.91 10.21
CA GLY A 502 -7.09 7.23 11.42
C GLY A 502 -8.12 8.34 11.21
N TYR A 503 -7.80 9.39 10.44
CA TYR A 503 -8.77 10.44 10.10
C TYR A 503 -9.80 9.99 9.07
N VAL A 504 -9.39 9.17 8.11
CA VAL A 504 -10.28 8.68 7.05
C VAL A 504 -11.28 7.67 7.62
N ALA A 505 -10.83 6.78 8.51
CA ALA A 505 -11.68 5.78 9.14
C ALA A 505 -12.77 6.36 10.05
N GLU A 506 -12.66 7.63 10.47
CA GLU A 506 -13.72 8.34 11.22
C GLU A 506 -15.07 8.32 10.49
N MET A 507 -15.09 8.22 9.15
CA MET A 507 -16.37 8.07 8.41
C MET A 507 -17.11 6.76 8.74
N TYR A 508 -16.37 5.72 9.13
CA TYR A 508 -16.94 4.44 9.52
C TYR A 508 -17.36 4.41 10.99
N ALA A 509 -17.06 5.45 11.76
CA ALA A 509 -17.49 5.58 13.15
C ALA A 509 -19.01 5.77 13.29
N SER A 510 -19.76 5.97 12.19
CA SER A 510 -21.23 5.89 12.18
C SER A 510 -21.76 4.47 11.94
N GLN A 511 -20.89 3.59 11.40
CA GLN A 511 -21.15 2.18 11.15
C GLN A 511 -20.66 1.29 12.30
N GLY A 512 -20.25 1.91 13.41
CA GLY A 512 -19.68 1.22 14.56
C GLY A 512 -18.21 0.84 14.40
N ILE A 513 -17.50 1.22 13.33
CA ILE A 513 -16.08 0.90 13.15
C ILE A 513 -15.23 2.05 13.68
N LEU A 514 -14.49 1.79 14.76
CA LEU A 514 -13.58 2.74 15.40
C LEU A 514 -12.14 2.34 15.11
N VAL A 515 -11.37 3.25 14.51
CA VAL A 515 -9.93 3.04 14.33
C VAL A 515 -9.18 3.96 15.28
N THR A 516 -8.29 3.39 16.09
CA THR A 516 -7.52 4.12 17.10
C THR A 516 -6.02 4.01 16.85
N PHE A 517 -5.29 5.08 17.16
CA PHE A 517 -3.84 5.08 17.10
C PHE A 517 -3.25 4.32 18.29
N ARG A 518 -2.20 3.54 18.03
CA ARG A 518 -1.44 2.81 19.05
C ARG A 518 -0.02 3.36 19.19
N SER A 519 0.68 2.94 20.24
CA SER A 519 2.01 3.47 20.60
C SER A 519 3.08 3.24 19.55
N GLY A 520 2.95 2.19 18.72
CA GLY A 520 3.87 1.91 17.61
C GLY A 520 4.02 3.11 16.66
N LEU A 521 2.95 3.87 16.40
CA LEU A 521 3.00 5.07 15.55
C LEU A 521 4.02 6.09 16.08
N TRP A 522 3.98 6.38 17.37
CA TRP A 522 4.86 7.39 17.98
C TRP A 522 6.32 6.93 18.03
N LEU A 523 6.55 5.62 18.23
CA LEU A 523 7.89 5.03 18.15
C LEU A 523 8.46 5.11 16.73
N LEU A 524 7.65 4.81 15.71
CA LEU A 524 8.04 4.95 14.30
C LEU A 524 8.34 6.41 13.96
N ALA A 525 7.51 7.36 14.39
CA ALA A 525 7.75 8.79 14.19
C ALA A 525 9.04 9.27 14.88
N ALA A 526 9.28 8.86 16.13
CA ALA A 526 10.51 9.16 16.85
C ALA A 526 11.74 8.56 16.18
N SER A 527 11.62 7.32 15.65
CA SER A 527 12.70 6.70 14.86
C SER A 527 13.02 7.57 13.64
N GLU A 528 12.01 8.02 12.89
CA GLU A 528 12.22 8.83 11.70
C GLU A 528 12.83 10.21 12.03
N CYS A 529 12.56 10.78 13.21
CA CYS A 529 13.27 11.96 13.72
C CYS A 529 14.77 11.69 13.93
N CYS A 530 15.14 10.56 14.55
CA CYS A 530 16.55 10.17 14.70
C CYS A 530 17.22 9.95 13.33
N HIS A 531 16.48 9.35 12.38
CA HIS A 531 16.92 9.12 11.01
C HIS A 531 17.22 10.43 10.28
N TRP A 532 16.28 11.39 10.29
CA TRP A 532 16.47 12.73 9.78
C TRP A 532 17.65 13.45 10.46
N GLY A 533 17.77 13.33 11.78
CA GLY A 533 18.86 13.93 12.54
C GLY A 533 20.24 13.43 12.08
N ALA A 534 20.38 12.12 11.90
CA ALA A 534 21.62 11.50 11.43
C ALA A 534 21.95 11.94 9.99
N PHE A 535 20.94 11.95 9.10
CA PHE A 535 21.08 12.44 7.73
C PHE A 535 21.54 13.90 7.67
N LEU A 536 20.85 14.79 8.40
CA LEU A 536 21.17 16.22 8.42
C LEU A 536 22.55 16.49 9.02
N LEU A 537 22.95 15.73 10.05
CA LEU A 537 24.27 15.84 10.66
C LEU A 537 25.38 15.51 9.65
N VAL A 538 25.29 14.35 8.99
CA VAL A 538 26.30 13.88 8.04
C VAL A 538 26.34 14.77 6.80
N ARG A 539 25.18 15.13 6.27
CA ARG A 539 25.06 16.07 5.15
C ARG A 539 25.67 17.43 5.48
N SER A 540 25.31 18.03 6.61
CA SER A 540 25.86 19.32 7.05
C SER A 540 27.36 19.27 7.29
N ALA A 541 27.89 18.14 7.79
CA ALA A 541 29.33 17.95 7.97
C ALA A 541 30.09 17.82 6.63
N SER A 542 29.41 17.36 5.57
CA SER A 542 29.98 17.26 4.23
C SER A 542 30.02 18.59 3.45
N GLY A 543 29.21 19.57 3.84
CA GLY A 543 29.13 20.89 3.19
C GLY A 543 28.10 21.00 2.05
N GLU A 544 27.18 20.04 1.95
CA GLU A 544 25.99 20.07 1.08
C GLU A 544 24.70 20.44 1.83
#